data_AF-M0AY23-F1
#
_entry.id   AF-M0AY23-F1
#
_cell.length_a   1.000
_cell.length_b   1.000
_cell.length_c   1.000
_cell.angle_alpha   90.00
_cell.angle_beta   90.00
_cell.angle_gamma   90.00
#
_symmetry.space_group_name_H-M   'P 1'
#
loop_
_entity.id
_entity.type
_entity.pdbx_description
1 polymer ?
#
loop_
_entity_poly.entity_id
_entity_poly.type
_entity_poly.pdbx_seq_one_letter_code
_entity_poly.pdbx_strand_id
1 'polypeptide(L)'
;MSALRPHLHLFLDELPGEPVRSAVRRIQDSGFSTVSTDSSQEFVFGTWRQDEVGYGGWETTAELQFLVDRIRSVGRGRIKFWSPENHEYQLSVRLFETETRVSAPVRIWGPPARIFDTDEYTRETVEERTELLVTLFLELSERFDPWYAFADVYDDRPKRIFPVDRPPESGLERLPWTTVFGSEWFDFFGGADRTKRAPAWNVRQLATGSVVVRERDFPAPTYAECDSGPPISTYEYLFERRSIAELRSERRRKRNTIVDPFREFVPGERGSDIVLCKGHAPIETTEIDYRDVATTIGESDNCYVFHVYRDDRGQLREVNSGLFIRRLIDEDGQPIGTLPDDVPLERELLSLSVNTAVEPFPPEMYRMESAAEPSVIAKLFGL
;
A
#
# COMPACT_ATOMS: atom_id res chain seq x y z
N MET A 1 -6.38 -17.40 -5.29
CA MET A 1 -6.11 -16.01 -4.90
C MET A 1 -5.22 -15.41 -5.97
N SER A 2 -5.58 -14.24 -6.50
CA SER A 2 -4.69 -13.55 -7.45
C SER A 2 -3.44 -13.12 -6.69
N ALA A 3 -2.27 -13.37 -7.25
CA ALA A 3 -1.02 -12.94 -6.63
C ALA A 3 -0.80 -11.46 -7.00
N LEU A 4 -0.55 -10.62 -5.99
CA LEU A 4 -0.06 -9.25 -6.20
C LEU A 4 1.18 -9.28 -7.11
N ARG A 5 1.35 -8.28 -7.96
CA ARG A 5 2.48 -8.18 -8.93
C ARG A 5 2.92 -6.73 -9.07
N PRO A 6 4.21 -6.47 -9.34
CA PRO A 6 4.65 -5.12 -9.63
C PRO A 6 4.15 -4.69 -11.02
N HIS A 7 3.59 -3.49 -11.08
CA HIS A 7 3.14 -2.81 -12.28
C HIS A 7 3.78 -1.44 -12.37
N LEU A 8 4.43 -1.15 -13.49
CA LEU A 8 4.93 0.19 -13.79
C LEU A 8 4.10 0.78 -14.93
N HIS A 9 3.69 2.02 -14.77
CA HIS A 9 2.88 2.76 -15.74
C HIS A 9 3.52 4.11 -16.01
N LEU A 10 3.80 4.40 -17.28
CA LEU A 10 4.32 5.71 -17.69
C LEU A 10 3.29 6.37 -18.60
N PHE A 11 2.81 7.54 -18.19
CA PHE A 11 1.88 8.39 -18.93
C PHE A 11 2.63 9.57 -19.53
N LEU A 12 2.59 9.65 -20.85
CA LEU A 12 3.26 10.66 -21.66
C LEU A 12 2.43 10.89 -22.93
N ASP A 13 2.57 12.05 -23.55
CA ASP A 13 1.87 12.38 -24.80
C ASP A 13 2.54 11.76 -26.00
N GLU A 14 3.86 11.86 -26.04
CA GLU A 14 4.65 11.57 -27.21
C GLU A 14 5.79 10.66 -26.81
N LEU A 15 5.75 9.45 -27.36
CA LEU A 15 6.85 8.53 -27.26
C LEU A 15 8.07 9.08 -28.02
N PRO A 16 9.30 8.86 -27.53
CA PRO A 16 10.49 9.25 -28.30
C PRO A 16 10.54 8.48 -29.63
N GLY A 17 11.28 8.99 -30.62
CA GLY A 17 11.29 8.44 -31.98
C GLY A 17 11.65 6.94 -32.12
N GLU A 18 12.39 6.38 -31.16
CA GLU A 18 12.65 4.93 -31.08
C GLU A 18 12.33 4.39 -29.69
N PRO A 19 11.05 4.28 -29.31
CA PRO A 19 10.67 4.01 -27.93
C PRO A 19 10.95 2.55 -27.54
N VAL A 20 10.72 1.61 -28.47
CA VAL A 20 11.02 0.18 -28.25
C VAL A 20 12.52 -0.05 -28.04
N ARG A 21 13.36 0.46 -28.94
CA ARG A 21 14.82 0.33 -28.81
C ARG A 21 15.32 1.00 -27.53
N SER A 22 14.80 2.19 -27.22
CA SER A 22 15.19 2.93 -26.02
C SER A 22 14.81 2.17 -24.75
N ALA A 23 13.60 1.59 -24.69
CA ALA A 23 13.19 0.76 -23.56
C ALA A 23 14.09 -0.47 -23.40
N VAL A 24 14.36 -1.20 -24.47
CA VAL A 24 15.24 -2.39 -24.44
C VAL A 24 16.63 -2.02 -23.89
N ARG A 25 17.22 -0.93 -24.36
CA ARG A 25 18.52 -0.46 -23.85
C ARG A 25 18.45 -0.11 -22.36
N ARG A 26 17.44 0.64 -21.92
CA ARG A 26 17.29 0.98 -20.49
C ARG A 26 17.07 -0.24 -19.61
N ILE A 27 16.34 -1.24 -20.10
CA ILE A 27 16.18 -2.52 -19.41
C ILE A 27 17.54 -3.21 -19.23
N GLN A 28 18.35 -3.26 -20.28
CA GLN A 28 19.70 -3.84 -20.23
C GLN A 28 20.65 -3.06 -19.33
N ASP A 29 20.66 -1.73 -19.44
CA ASP A 29 21.49 -0.83 -18.63
C ASP A 29 21.14 -0.96 -17.13
N SER A 30 19.88 -1.30 -16.82
CA SER A 30 19.40 -1.55 -15.45
C SER A 30 19.72 -2.96 -14.94
N GLY A 31 20.49 -3.77 -15.67
CA GLY A 31 20.92 -5.10 -15.24
C GLY A 31 19.96 -6.26 -15.57
N PHE A 32 18.89 -6.02 -16.34
CA PHE A 32 17.99 -7.08 -16.80
C PHE A 32 18.45 -7.67 -18.14
N SER A 33 18.17 -8.95 -18.36
CA SER A 33 18.32 -9.57 -19.68
C SER A 33 17.06 -9.37 -20.52
N THR A 34 17.19 -8.93 -21.76
CA THR A 34 16.07 -8.84 -22.72
C THR A 34 16.00 -10.04 -23.66
N VAL A 35 16.88 -11.01 -23.47
CA VAL A 35 16.92 -12.27 -24.21
C VAL A 35 16.70 -13.42 -23.25
N SER A 36 16.03 -14.46 -23.72
CA SER A 36 15.75 -15.64 -22.92
C SER A 36 17.05 -16.27 -22.41
N THR A 37 17.13 -16.51 -21.10
CA THR A 37 18.27 -17.17 -20.46
C THR A 37 18.29 -18.67 -20.72
N ASP A 38 17.13 -19.25 -21.03
CA ASP A 38 16.92 -20.70 -21.11
C ASP A 38 16.95 -21.21 -22.57
N SER A 39 16.92 -20.31 -23.55
CA SER A 39 16.94 -20.62 -24.99
C SER A 39 18.05 -19.84 -25.72
N SER A 40 18.01 -19.88 -27.05
CA SER A 40 18.87 -19.32 -28.10
C SER A 40 19.42 -17.88 -27.95
N GLN A 41 19.35 -17.24 -26.77
CA GLN A 41 19.71 -15.83 -26.54
C GLN A 41 18.91 -14.91 -27.47
N GLU A 42 17.64 -15.24 -27.67
CA GLU A 42 16.71 -14.51 -28.53
C GLU A 42 15.76 -13.64 -27.71
N PHE A 43 15.34 -12.54 -28.32
CA PHE A 43 14.24 -11.72 -27.84
C PHE A 43 12.94 -12.50 -27.93
N VAL A 44 12.11 -12.46 -26.89
CA VAL A 44 10.76 -13.05 -26.90
C VAL A 44 9.74 -11.92 -26.87
N PHE A 45 8.91 -11.83 -27.90
CA PHE A 45 8.00 -10.70 -28.09
C PHE A 45 6.66 -11.13 -28.67
N GLY A 46 5.64 -10.28 -28.53
CA GLY A 46 4.32 -10.53 -29.07
C GLY A 46 3.74 -9.27 -29.69
N THR A 47 3.06 -9.41 -30.82
CA THR A 47 2.34 -8.30 -31.47
C THR A 47 0.84 -8.53 -31.45
N TRP A 48 0.08 -7.44 -31.57
CA TRP A 48 -1.37 -7.53 -31.63
C TRP A 48 -1.85 -8.07 -32.97
N ARG A 49 -2.82 -8.98 -32.93
CA ARG A 49 -3.49 -9.55 -34.10
C ARG A 49 -4.90 -8.96 -34.23
N GLN A 50 -5.16 -8.27 -35.34
CA GLN A 50 -6.44 -7.58 -35.57
C GLN A 50 -7.61 -8.56 -35.70
N ASP A 51 -7.33 -9.77 -36.19
CA ASP A 51 -8.26 -10.88 -36.40
C ASP A 51 -8.66 -11.61 -35.10
N GLU A 52 -7.83 -11.60 -34.06
CA GLU A 52 -8.06 -12.37 -32.82
C GLU A 52 -8.52 -11.50 -31.62
N VAL A 53 -8.69 -10.18 -31.79
CA VAL A 53 -8.98 -9.21 -30.70
C VAL A 53 -8.05 -9.45 -29.50
N GLY A 54 -6.75 -9.59 -29.77
CA GLY A 54 -5.77 -9.91 -28.73
C GLY A 54 -4.34 -9.86 -29.23
N TYR A 55 -3.41 -10.14 -28.33
CA TYR A 55 -2.05 -10.45 -28.74
C TYR A 55 -1.99 -11.88 -29.26
N GLY A 56 -1.27 -12.09 -30.36
CA GLY A 56 -0.95 -13.43 -30.81
C GLY A 56 -0.01 -14.15 -29.84
N GLY A 57 0.39 -15.37 -30.20
CA GLY A 57 1.43 -16.11 -29.49
C GLY A 57 2.77 -15.36 -29.44
N TRP A 58 3.65 -15.79 -28.53
CA TRP A 58 5.02 -15.29 -28.43
C TRP A 58 5.85 -15.72 -29.65
N GLU A 59 6.53 -14.76 -30.27
CA GLU A 59 7.50 -14.91 -31.35
C GLU A 59 8.93 -14.76 -30.78
N THR A 60 9.94 -15.31 -31.45
CA THR A 60 11.35 -15.11 -31.10
C THR A 60 12.16 -14.55 -32.26
N THR A 61 13.22 -13.81 -31.95
CA THR A 61 14.20 -13.34 -32.93
C THR A 61 15.55 -13.07 -32.26
N ALA A 62 16.65 -13.29 -32.97
CA ALA A 62 17.98 -12.87 -32.54
C ALA A 62 18.25 -11.38 -32.81
N GLU A 63 17.44 -10.73 -33.65
CA GLU A 63 17.71 -9.38 -34.14
C GLU A 63 16.78 -8.33 -33.53
N LEU A 64 17.36 -7.41 -32.75
CA LEU A 64 16.60 -6.28 -32.16
C LEU A 64 15.90 -5.44 -33.24
N GLN A 65 16.52 -5.26 -34.41
CA GLN A 65 15.93 -4.47 -35.49
C GLN A 65 14.63 -5.10 -36.00
N PHE A 66 14.62 -6.41 -36.20
CA PHE A 66 13.44 -7.15 -36.63
C PHE A 66 12.28 -6.96 -35.64
N LEU A 67 12.55 -7.11 -34.33
CA LEU A 67 11.58 -6.88 -33.26
C LEU A 67 11.04 -5.44 -33.29
N VAL A 68 11.91 -4.44 -33.45
CA VAL A 68 11.52 -3.03 -33.49
C VAL A 68 10.60 -2.74 -34.67
N ASP A 69 10.97 -3.21 -35.87
CA ASP A 69 10.17 -2.99 -37.08
C ASP A 69 8.84 -3.73 -37.02
N ARG A 70 8.83 -4.93 -36.43
CA ARG A 70 7.62 -5.72 -36.23
C ARG A 70 6.63 -5.01 -35.31
N ILE A 71 7.07 -4.53 -34.13
CA ILE A 71 6.22 -3.77 -33.21
C ILE A 71 5.77 -2.44 -33.85
N ARG A 72 6.67 -1.74 -34.56
CA ARG A 72 6.35 -0.49 -35.26
C ARG A 72 5.26 -0.68 -36.31
N SER A 73 5.34 -1.74 -37.11
CA SER A 73 4.36 -2.02 -38.16
C SER A 73 2.93 -2.26 -37.63
N VAL A 74 2.81 -2.83 -36.42
CA VAL A 74 1.53 -3.12 -35.77
C VAL A 74 1.08 -1.95 -34.87
N GLY A 75 2.01 -1.10 -34.45
CA GLY A 75 1.77 0.01 -33.54
C GLY A 75 1.66 -0.38 -32.06
N ARG A 76 1.76 -1.66 -31.72
CA ARG A 76 1.72 -2.15 -30.34
C ARG A 76 2.40 -3.50 -30.20
N GLY A 77 3.08 -3.70 -29.08
CA GLY A 77 3.88 -4.89 -28.83
C GLY A 77 4.06 -5.18 -27.35
N ARG A 78 4.48 -6.41 -27.05
CA ARG A 78 5.03 -6.80 -25.75
C ARG A 78 6.39 -7.45 -25.92
N ILE A 79 7.26 -7.30 -24.94
CA ILE A 79 8.60 -7.87 -24.91
C ILE A 79 8.80 -8.49 -23.53
N LYS A 80 9.26 -9.74 -23.47
CA LYS A 80 9.69 -10.36 -22.22
C LYS A 80 11.13 -9.97 -21.89
N PHE A 81 11.41 -9.83 -20.61
CA PHE A 81 12.75 -9.62 -20.08
C PHE A 81 12.86 -10.25 -18.69
N TRP A 82 14.08 -10.46 -18.19
CA TRP A 82 14.34 -11.25 -16.98
C TRP A 82 15.29 -10.54 -16.04
N SER A 83 15.04 -10.62 -14.74
CA SER A 83 16.01 -10.19 -13.72
C SER A 83 17.24 -11.11 -13.69
N PRO A 84 18.32 -10.73 -12.98
CA PRO A 84 19.48 -11.61 -12.74
C PRO A 84 19.11 -12.97 -12.11
N GLU A 85 18.04 -13.00 -11.32
CA GLU A 85 17.48 -14.22 -10.70
C GLU A 85 16.45 -14.95 -11.59
N ASN A 86 16.39 -14.60 -12.88
CA ASN A 86 15.50 -15.21 -13.87
C ASN A 86 14.00 -15.03 -13.58
N HIS A 87 13.60 -13.95 -12.91
CA HIS A 87 12.19 -13.60 -12.80
C HIS A 87 11.72 -12.89 -14.07
N GLU A 88 10.67 -13.40 -14.72
CA GLU A 88 10.11 -12.84 -15.96
C GLU A 88 9.29 -11.56 -15.69
N TYR A 89 9.56 -10.54 -16.50
CA TYR A 89 8.80 -9.32 -16.64
C TYR A 89 8.35 -9.14 -18.09
N GLN A 90 7.31 -8.33 -18.30
CA GLN A 90 6.75 -8.03 -19.62
C GLN A 90 6.59 -6.54 -19.81
N LEU A 91 7.35 -5.97 -20.74
CA LEU A 91 7.17 -4.62 -21.24
C LEU A 91 6.04 -4.64 -22.28
N SER A 92 5.08 -3.73 -22.17
CA SER A 92 4.06 -3.45 -23.17
C SER A 92 4.21 -2.02 -23.67
N VAL A 93 4.27 -1.84 -24.98
CA VAL A 93 4.39 -0.53 -25.64
C VAL A 93 3.25 -0.35 -26.63
N ARG A 94 2.61 0.82 -26.60
CA ARG A 94 1.60 1.28 -27.55
C ARG A 94 2.08 2.56 -28.22
N LEU A 95 2.32 2.50 -29.53
CA LEU A 95 2.92 3.57 -30.33
C LEU A 95 1.89 4.55 -30.92
N PHE A 96 0.65 4.09 -31.12
CA PHE A 96 -0.42 4.90 -31.66
C PHE A 96 -1.58 4.96 -30.67
N GLU A 97 -2.11 6.15 -30.42
CA GLU A 97 -3.31 6.35 -29.62
C GLU A 97 -4.54 5.90 -30.42
N THR A 98 -5.35 5.04 -29.80
CA THR A 98 -6.65 4.61 -30.36
C THR A 98 -7.77 4.71 -29.31
N GLU A 99 -7.47 5.18 -28.10
CA GLU A 99 -8.40 5.24 -26.98
C GLU A 99 -8.73 6.70 -26.66
N THR A 100 -10.01 7.00 -26.42
CA THR A 100 -10.47 8.33 -25.97
C THR A 100 -10.20 8.58 -24.48
N ARG A 101 -9.48 7.68 -23.79
CA ARG A 101 -9.23 7.73 -22.35
C ARG A 101 -7.72 7.79 -22.08
N VAL A 102 -7.33 8.51 -21.03
CA VAL A 102 -5.94 8.54 -20.54
C VAL A 102 -5.46 7.11 -20.24
N SER A 103 -4.36 6.72 -20.89
CA SER A 103 -3.91 5.34 -20.91
C SER A 103 -2.39 5.31 -21.05
N ALA A 104 -1.68 4.66 -20.12
CA ALA A 104 -0.21 4.62 -20.15
C ALA A 104 0.31 3.93 -21.43
N PRO A 105 1.02 4.62 -22.36
CA PRO A 105 1.55 4.00 -23.56
C PRO A 105 2.64 2.96 -23.27
N VAL A 106 3.34 3.09 -22.13
CA VAL A 106 4.36 2.14 -21.67
C VAL A 106 3.92 1.54 -20.34
N ARG A 107 3.95 0.20 -20.26
CA ARG A 107 3.59 -0.56 -19.07
C ARG A 107 4.55 -1.71 -18.84
N ILE A 108 4.91 -2.00 -17.60
CA ILE A 108 5.64 -3.22 -17.24
C ILE A 108 4.81 -4.03 -16.26
N TRP A 109 4.82 -5.34 -16.46
CA TRP A 109 4.17 -6.34 -15.61
C TRP A 109 5.23 -7.30 -15.10
N GLY A 110 5.29 -7.54 -13.80
CA GLY A 110 6.31 -8.42 -13.23
C GLY A 110 5.81 -9.74 -12.66
N PRO A 111 6.72 -10.44 -11.96
CA PRO A 111 6.46 -11.71 -11.31
C PRO A 111 5.55 -11.54 -10.07
N PRO A 112 5.07 -12.64 -9.45
CA PRO A 112 4.38 -12.56 -8.15
C PRO A 112 5.19 -11.79 -7.10
N ALA A 113 4.53 -10.90 -6.37
CA ALA A 113 5.13 -9.95 -5.43
C ALA A 113 5.81 -10.58 -4.22
N ARG A 114 5.53 -11.85 -3.92
CA ARG A 114 6.18 -12.61 -2.84
C ARG A 114 7.71 -12.59 -2.92
N ILE A 115 8.29 -12.32 -4.09
CA ILE A 115 9.74 -12.14 -4.23
C ILE A 115 10.27 -10.89 -3.51
N PHE A 116 9.39 -9.99 -3.05
CA PHE A 116 9.70 -8.81 -2.25
C PHE A 116 9.27 -8.96 -0.79
N ASP A 117 8.88 -10.17 -0.38
CA ASP A 117 8.44 -10.45 0.99
C ASP A 117 9.65 -10.77 1.88
N THR A 118 9.85 -9.97 2.93
CA THR A 118 10.94 -10.15 3.91
C THR A 118 10.71 -11.29 4.89
N ASP A 119 9.50 -11.86 4.93
CA ASP A 119 9.21 -13.08 5.69
C ASP A 119 9.59 -14.33 4.88
N GLU A 120 9.50 -14.27 3.54
CA GLU A 120 9.93 -15.36 2.63
C GLU A 120 11.43 -15.32 2.30
N TYR A 121 12.02 -14.12 2.21
CA TYR A 121 13.40 -13.92 1.74
C TYR A 121 14.19 -13.02 2.69
N THR A 122 15.53 -13.11 2.63
CA THR A 122 16.37 -12.21 3.44
C THR A 122 16.18 -10.76 3.01
N ARG A 123 16.30 -9.85 3.98
CA ARG A 123 16.19 -8.41 3.74
C ARG A 123 17.15 -7.92 2.65
N GLU A 124 18.40 -8.38 2.66
CA GLU A 124 19.41 -8.04 1.65
C GLU A 124 18.95 -8.41 0.23
N THR A 125 18.40 -9.62 0.04
CA THR A 125 17.87 -10.05 -1.25
C THR A 125 16.65 -9.22 -1.68
N VAL A 126 15.75 -8.90 -0.75
CA VAL A 126 14.60 -8.03 -1.04
C VAL A 126 15.06 -6.61 -1.41
N GLU A 127 16.06 -6.07 -0.72
CA GLU A 127 16.69 -4.78 -1.00
C GLU A 127 17.29 -4.77 -2.42
N GLU A 128 18.09 -5.76 -2.78
CA GLU A 128 18.68 -5.86 -4.13
C GLU A 128 17.62 -5.92 -5.23
N ARG A 129 16.60 -6.76 -5.07
CA ARG A 129 15.48 -6.88 -6.04
C ARG A 129 14.70 -5.57 -6.15
N THR A 130 14.47 -4.91 -5.02
CA THR A 130 13.75 -3.65 -4.95
C THR A 130 14.51 -2.55 -5.68
N GLU A 131 15.79 -2.38 -5.37
CA GLU A 131 16.62 -1.34 -5.99
C GLU A 131 16.82 -1.59 -7.49
N LEU A 132 16.86 -2.85 -7.92
CA LEU A 132 16.86 -3.20 -9.34
C LEU A 132 15.59 -2.72 -10.06
N LEU A 133 14.41 -2.96 -9.46
CA LEU A 133 13.13 -2.52 -10.03
C LEU A 133 12.99 -0.99 -10.01
N VAL A 134 13.40 -0.34 -8.92
CA VAL A 134 13.42 1.11 -8.79
C VAL A 134 14.35 1.73 -9.83
N THR A 135 15.55 1.17 -10.01
CA THR A 135 16.51 1.64 -11.02
C THR A 135 15.90 1.58 -12.42
N LEU A 136 15.29 0.45 -12.78
CA LEU A 136 14.60 0.32 -14.07
C LEU A 136 13.48 1.35 -14.25
N PHE A 137 12.64 1.52 -13.23
CA PHE A 137 11.54 2.48 -13.27
C PHE A 137 12.05 3.91 -13.52
N LEU A 138 13.16 4.27 -12.90
CA LEU A 138 13.72 5.62 -12.96
C LEU A 138 14.50 5.84 -14.27
N GLU A 139 15.26 4.88 -14.76
CA GLU A 139 15.90 4.94 -16.09
C GLU A 139 14.88 5.09 -17.22
N LEU A 140 13.74 4.38 -17.13
CA LEU A 140 12.64 4.54 -18.08
C LEU A 140 11.96 5.90 -17.95
N SER A 141 11.75 6.37 -16.73
CA SER A 141 11.15 7.67 -16.46
C SER A 141 12.04 8.82 -16.97
N GLU A 142 13.35 8.76 -16.76
CA GLU A 142 14.27 9.74 -17.32
C GLU A 142 14.33 9.68 -18.85
N ARG A 143 14.20 8.48 -19.42
CA ARG A 143 14.26 8.31 -20.88
C ARG A 143 13.00 8.80 -21.59
N PHE A 144 11.83 8.58 -21.00
CA PHE A 144 10.53 8.88 -21.61
C PHE A 144 9.89 10.17 -21.11
N ASP A 145 10.44 10.75 -20.04
CA ASP A 145 9.99 11.99 -19.42
C ASP A 145 8.46 12.07 -19.26
N PRO A 146 7.87 11.12 -18.52
CA PRO A 146 6.43 11.07 -18.37
C PRO A 146 5.92 12.24 -17.52
N TRP A 147 4.79 12.81 -17.89
CA TRP A 147 4.09 13.80 -17.05
C TRP A 147 3.56 13.15 -15.76
N TYR A 148 3.31 11.84 -15.79
CA TYR A 148 3.01 11.03 -14.62
C TYR A 148 3.49 9.61 -14.83
N ALA A 149 4.17 9.03 -13.85
CA ALA A 149 4.44 7.59 -13.84
C ALA A 149 4.35 7.03 -12.44
N PHE A 150 4.08 5.74 -12.33
CA PHE A 150 4.11 5.07 -11.04
C PHE A 150 4.55 3.61 -11.14
N ALA A 151 5.03 3.09 -10.01
CA ALA A 151 5.25 1.69 -9.73
C ALA A 151 4.41 1.30 -8.50
N ASP A 152 3.68 0.19 -8.59
CA ASP A 152 2.85 -0.34 -7.51
C ASP A 152 2.80 -1.86 -7.53
N VAL A 153 2.26 -2.49 -6.48
CA VAL A 153 2.11 -3.94 -6.38
C VAL A 153 0.65 -4.31 -6.11
N TYR A 154 -0.09 -4.62 -7.18
CA TYR A 154 -1.51 -4.97 -7.15
C TYR A 154 -1.80 -6.18 -8.04
N ASP A 155 -3.01 -6.74 -7.98
CA ASP A 155 -3.38 -7.88 -8.82
C ASP A 155 -3.96 -7.48 -10.18
N ASP A 156 -4.71 -6.38 -10.28
CA ASP A 156 -5.03 -5.68 -11.54
C ASP A 156 -5.71 -4.32 -11.33
N ARG A 157 -5.14 -3.26 -11.95
CA ARG A 157 -5.65 -1.86 -11.97
C ARG A 157 -6.27 -1.40 -10.64
N PRO A 158 -5.48 -1.16 -9.59
CA PRO A 158 -5.97 -0.51 -8.38
C PRO A 158 -6.74 0.75 -8.76
N LYS A 159 -8.01 0.79 -8.36
CA LYS A 159 -8.83 1.98 -8.55
C LYS A 159 -8.13 3.14 -7.83
N ARG A 160 -8.31 4.38 -8.33
CA ARG A 160 -7.94 5.63 -7.64
C ARG A 160 -6.48 6.09 -7.72
N ILE A 161 -5.57 5.29 -8.28
CA ILE A 161 -4.20 5.73 -8.60
C ILE A 161 -4.01 6.09 -10.09
N PHE A 162 -4.93 5.66 -10.95
CA PHE A 162 -4.89 5.97 -12.37
C PHE A 162 -5.47 7.36 -12.61
N PRO A 163 -4.75 8.26 -13.31
CA PRO A 163 -5.30 9.55 -13.66
C PRO A 163 -6.48 9.36 -14.63
N VAL A 164 -7.53 10.15 -14.43
CA VAL A 164 -8.70 10.20 -15.31
C VAL A 164 -8.53 11.21 -16.44
N ASP A 165 -7.77 12.29 -16.19
CA ASP A 165 -7.47 13.40 -17.10
C ASP A 165 -5.99 13.83 -17.00
N ARG A 166 -5.57 14.84 -17.79
CA ARG A 166 -4.17 15.27 -17.90
C ARG A 166 -3.95 16.77 -17.61
N PRO A 167 -3.09 17.11 -16.63
CA PRO A 167 -3.03 16.42 -15.33
C PRO A 167 -4.44 16.43 -14.70
N PRO A 168 -4.81 15.47 -13.86
CA PRO A 168 -6.17 15.41 -13.34
C PRO A 168 -6.44 16.58 -12.39
N GLU A 169 -7.42 17.44 -12.72
CA GLU A 169 -7.87 18.53 -11.84
C GLU A 169 -8.45 17.98 -10.52
N SER A 170 -9.08 16.81 -10.56
CA SER A 170 -9.57 16.09 -9.39
C SER A 170 -8.45 15.47 -8.55
N GLY A 171 -7.20 15.54 -9.01
CA GLY A 171 -6.08 14.83 -8.43
C GLY A 171 -6.18 13.30 -8.61
N LEU A 172 -5.39 12.60 -7.80
CA LEU A 172 -5.51 11.17 -7.54
C LEU A 172 -6.30 11.03 -6.23
N GLU A 173 -6.87 9.87 -5.91
CA GLU A 173 -7.40 9.66 -4.55
C GLU A 173 -6.38 8.94 -3.66
N ARG A 174 -5.25 8.48 -4.22
CA ARG A 174 -4.17 7.81 -3.51
C ARG A 174 -2.83 7.86 -4.25
N LEU A 175 -1.73 7.76 -3.50
CA LEU A 175 -0.37 7.60 -4.01
C LEU A 175 0.06 6.12 -4.08
N PRO A 176 0.62 5.67 -5.21
CA PRO A 176 1.34 4.41 -5.37
C PRO A 176 2.63 4.32 -4.54
N TRP A 177 3.20 3.12 -4.44
CA TRP A 177 4.48 2.87 -3.77
C TRP A 177 5.61 3.82 -4.23
N THR A 178 5.80 3.95 -5.54
CA THR A 178 6.72 4.95 -6.12
C THR A 178 6.04 5.71 -7.24
N THR A 179 6.17 7.03 -7.25
CA THR A 179 5.52 7.93 -8.21
C THR A 179 6.53 8.92 -8.78
N VAL A 180 6.43 9.22 -10.08
CA VAL A 180 7.14 10.30 -10.76
C VAL A 180 6.13 11.35 -11.18
N PHE A 181 6.35 12.57 -10.70
CA PHE A 181 5.56 13.74 -11.08
C PHE A 181 6.37 14.61 -12.03
N GLY A 182 5.86 14.76 -13.25
CA GLY A 182 6.35 15.74 -14.21
C GLY A 182 5.98 17.18 -13.83
N SER A 183 6.50 18.12 -14.62
CA SER A 183 6.33 19.57 -14.38
C SER A 183 4.86 20.02 -14.30
N GLU A 184 3.98 19.30 -14.99
CA GLU A 184 2.54 19.54 -15.08
C GLU A 184 1.85 19.47 -13.71
N TRP A 185 2.41 18.74 -12.75
CA TRP A 185 1.86 18.61 -11.41
C TRP A 185 2.29 19.72 -10.45
N PHE A 186 3.37 20.45 -10.76
CA PHE A 186 3.98 21.34 -9.77
C PHE A 186 3.06 22.50 -9.42
N ASP A 187 2.36 23.08 -10.39
CA ASP A 187 1.39 24.15 -10.11
C ASP A 187 0.21 23.64 -9.27
N PHE A 188 -0.23 22.40 -9.52
CA PHE A 188 -1.25 21.75 -8.71
C PHE A 188 -0.80 21.56 -7.25
N PHE A 189 0.47 21.23 -7.03
CA PHE A 189 1.03 21.11 -5.68
C PHE A 189 1.37 22.47 -5.05
N GLY A 190 1.49 23.56 -5.80
CA GLY A 190 1.95 24.86 -5.28
C GLY A 190 3.47 25.04 -5.38
N GLY A 191 4.08 24.48 -6.42
CA GLY A 191 5.45 24.65 -6.85
C GLY A 191 6.33 23.40 -6.67
N ALA A 192 7.37 23.29 -7.51
CA ALA A 192 8.33 22.17 -7.50
C ALA A 192 9.02 21.99 -6.13
N ASP A 193 9.32 23.10 -5.45
CA ASP A 193 9.92 23.09 -4.12
C ASP A 193 9.03 22.45 -3.06
N ARG A 194 7.71 22.58 -3.19
CA ARG A 194 6.79 21.91 -2.28
C ARG A 194 6.84 20.40 -2.52
N THR A 195 6.80 19.95 -3.79
CA THR A 195 6.89 18.54 -4.18
C THR A 195 8.17 17.89 -3.65
N LYS A 196 9.32 18.57 -3.78
CA LYS A 196 10.62 18.10 -3.26
C LYS A 196 10.68 17.97 -1.73
N ARG A 197 9.76 18.61 -1.01
CA ARG A 197 9.62 18.54 0.46
C ARG A 197 8.52 17.58 0.91
N ALA A 198 7.97 16.77 0.00
CA ALA A 198 6.99 15.75 0.34
C ALA A 198 7.50 14.85 1.48
N PRO A 199 6.65 14.54 2.49
CA PRO A 199 7.04 13.75 3.66
C PRO A 199 7.04 12.23 3.36
N ALA A 200 7.74 11.82 2.30
CA ALA A 200 7.83 10.43 1.86
C ALA A 200 9.15 9.75 2.33
N TRP A 201 9.27 8.44 2.12
CA TRP A 201 10.50 7.69 2.43
C TRP A 201 11.71 8.24 1.67
N ASN A 202 11.55 8.45 0.37
CA ASN A 202 12.57 9.06 -0.47
C ASN A 202 11.93 10.03 -1.45
N VAL A 203 12.52 11.22 -1.55
CA VAL A 203 12.15 12.23 -2.55
C VAL A 203 13.41 12.69 -3.27
N ARG A 204 13.41 12.62 -4.59
CA ARG A 204 14.56 13.06 -5.41
C ARG A 204 14.11 13.65 -6.73
N GLN A 205 14.95 14.51 -7.30
CA GLN A 205 14.72 15.08 -8.62
C GLN A 205 15.51 14.30 -9.68
N LEU A 206 14.86 14.00 -10.80
CA LEU A 206 15.48 13.40 -11.99
C LEU A 206 16.16 14.46 -12.86
N ALA A 207 17.02 14.03 -13.78
CA ALA A 207 17.67 14.94 -14.73
C ALA A 207 16.68 15.74 -15.60
N THR A 208 15.49 15.19 -15.84
CA THR A 208 14.42 15.87 -16.60
C THR A 208 13.73 16.99 -15.80
N GLY A 209 14.02 17.09 -14.50
CA GLY A 209 13.36 18.03 -13.58
C GLY A 209 12.15 17.45 -12.86
N SER A 210 11.62 16.29 -13.31
CA SER A 210 10.57 15.53 -12.66
C SER A 210 10.97 15.10 -11.24
N VAL A 211 9.99 15.01 -10.33
CA VAL A 211 10.22 14.64 -8.93
C VAL A 211 9.72 13.22 -8.68
N VAL A 212 10.60 12.37 -8.17
CA VAL A 212 10.28 11.03 -7.67
C VAL A 212 9.85 11.14 -6.21
N VAL A 213 8.75 10.50 -5.86
CA VAL A 213 8.23 10.34 -4.51
C VAL A 213 8.03 8.85 -4.27
N ARG A 214 8.79 8.28 -3.33
CA ARG A 214 8.71 6.88 -2.91
C ARG A 214 8.15 6.86 -1.50
N GLU A 215 6.99 6.24 -1.32
CA GLU A 215 6.25 6.23 -0.05
C GLU A 215 6.90 5.29 0.98
N ARG A 216 7.57 4.21 0.53
CA ARG A 216 8.20 3.20 1.39
C ARG A 216 9.47 2.60 0.82
N ASP A 217 10.23 1.95 1.69
CA ASP A 217 11.42 1.21 1.30
C ASP A 217 11.06 0.05 0.35
N PHE A 218 10.32 -0.96 0.76
CA PHE A 218 10.01 -2.11 -0.11
C PHE A 218 8.62 -2.03 -0.77
N PRO A 219 8.44 -2.69 -1.93
CA PRO A 219 7.12 -2.97 -2.45
C PRO A 219 6.36 -3.85 -1.44
N ALA A 220 5.13 -3.47 -1.09
CA ALA A 220 4.36 -4.21 -0.10
C ALA A 220 3.89 -5.58 -0.63
N PRO A 221 4.08 -6.67 0.13
CA PRO A 221 3.59 -8.00 -0.21
C PRO A 221 2.11 -8.22 0.16
N THR A 222 1.48 -7.29 0.88
CA THR A 222 0.07 -7.37 1.30
C THR A 222 -0.71 -6.10 0.96
N TYR A 223 -2.04 -6.21 0.81
CA TYR A 223 -2.91 -5.06 0.58
C TYR A 223 -2.88 -4.04 1.72
N ALA A 224 -2.91 -4.52 2.98
CA ALA A 224 -2.84 -3.65 4.16
C ALA A 224 -1.54 -2.85 4.17
N GLU A 225 -0.43 -3.50 3.85
CA GLU A 225 0.83 -2.81 3.69
C GLU A 225 0.78 -1.88 2.49
N CYS A 226 0.30 -2.29 1.30
CA CYS A 226 0.15 -1.39 0.13
C CYS A 226 -0.59 -0.10 0.50
N ASP A 227 -1.59 -0.17 1.39
CA ASP A 227 -2.44 0.93 1.83
C ASP A 227 -1.80 1.83 2.89
N SER A 228 -0.75 1.39 3.57
CA SER A 228 -0.10 2.14 4.66
C SER A 228 0.75 3.33 4.17
N GLY A 229 0.42 4.57 4.54
CA GLY A 229 1.25 5.72 4.15
C GLY A 229 2.54 5.84 4.98
N PRO A 230 3.46 6.76 4.61
CA PRO A 230 4.42 7.28 5.58
C PRO A 230 3.66 7.88 6.77
N PRO A 231 4.30 8.00 7.96
CA PRO A 231 3.62 8.50 9.16
C PRO A 231 2.94 9.86 8.96
N ILE A 232 3.52 10.73 8.13
CA ILE A 232 2.89 11.98 7.73
C ILE A 232 2.40 11.80 6.30
N SER A 233 1.08 11.94 6.07
CA SER A 233 0.48 11.68 4.76
C SER A 233 1.08 12.56 3.65
N THR A 234 1.79 11.93 2.71
CA THR A 234 2.28 12.61 1.50
C THR A 234 1.12 13.12 0.65
N TYR A 235 0.05 12.32 0.58
CA TYR A 235 -1.17 12.65 -0.14
C TYR A 235 -1.78 13.96 0.36
N GLU A 236 -2.06 14.08 1.65
CA GLU A 236 -2.65 15.29 2.24
C GLU A 236 -1.73 16.51 2.09
N TYR A 237 -0.41 16.29 2.15
CA TYR A 237 0.56 17.36 1.94
C TYR A 237 0.57 17.89 0.50
N LEU A 238 0.51 17.01 -0.51
CA LEU A 238 0.57 17.39 -1.92
C LEU A 238 -0.80 17.81 -2.48
N PHE A 239 -1.83 16.98 -2.29
CA PHE A 239 -3.13 17.13 -2.93
C PHE A 239 -4.07 18.04 -2.13
N GLU A 240 -4.07 17.92 -0.79
CA GLU A 240 -4.88 18.80 0.07
C GLU A 240 -4.13 20.06 0.51
N ARG A 241 -2.87 20.20 0.08
CA ARG A 241 -1.99 21.34 0.37
C ARG A 241 -1.82 21.65 1.86
N ARG A 242 -2.03 20.67 2.74
CA ARG A 242 -1.82 20.79 4.19
C ARG A 242 -0.35 20.94 4.53
N SER A 243 0.00 21.76 5.50
CA SER A 243 1.40 21.92 5.90
C SER A 243 1.90 20.73 6.73
N ILE A 244 3.21 20.43 6.65
CA ILE A 244 3.83 19.40 7.50
C ILE A 244 3.61 19.70 9.00
N ALA A 245 3.57 20.97 9.39
CA ALA A 245 3.32 21.37 10.77
C ALA A 245 1.91 20.99 11.24
N GLU A 246 0.89 21.26 10.42
CA GLU A 246 -0.50 20.87 10.71
C GLU A 246 -0.63 19.35 10.82
N LEU A 247 -0.07 18.61 9.86
CA LEU A 247 -0.12 17.15 9.84
C LEU A 247 0.59 16.53 11.05
N ARG A 248 1.75 17.08 11.44
CA ARG A 248 2.47 16.64 12.65
C ARG A 248 1.67 16.92 13.92
N SER A 249 1.08 18.11 14.02
CA SER A 249 0.24 18.48 15.16
C SER A 249 -0.99 17.59 15.27
N GLU A 250 -1.66 17.31 14.15
CA GLU A 250 -2.81 16.40 14.13
C GLU A 250 -2.40 14.97 14.50
N ARG A 251 -1.35 14.42 13.89
CA ARG A 251 -0.88 13.08 14.23
C ARG A 251 -0.47 12.98 15.70
N ARG A 252 0.18 14.00 16.25
CA ARG A 252 0.53 14.06 17.67
C ARG A 252 -0.72 14.07 18.55
N ARG A 253 -1.74 14.87 18.19
CA ARG A 253 -3.04 14.86 18.88
C ARG A 253 -3.66 13.46 18.83
N LYS A 254 -3.78 12.87 17.63
CA LYS A 254 -4.34 11.52 17.42
C LYS A 254 -3.60 10.45 18.21
N ARG A 255 -2.26 10.49 18.24
CA ARG A 255 -1.42 9.56 19.03
C ARG A 255 -1.68 9.69 20.53
N ASN A 256 -1.99 10.89 21.01
CA ASN A 256 -2.26 11.16 22.41
C ASN A 256 -3.74 10.97 22.80
N THR A 257 -4.61 10.65 21.83
CA THR A 257 -6.04 10.41 22.05
C THR A 257 -6.32 8.93 21.96
N ILE A 258 -6.90 8.37 23.03
CA ILE A 258 -7.33 6.98 23.10
C ILE A 258 -8.75 6.81 22.57
N VAL A 259 -8.96 5.75 21.81
CA VAL A 259 -10.22 5.32 21.22
C VAL A 259 -10.57 3.96 21.80
N ASP A 260 -11.66 3.92 22.56
CA ASP A 260 -12.31 2.69 22.97
C ASP A 260 -13.54 2.48 22.08
N PRO A 261 -13.54 1.50 21.17
CA PRO A 261 -14.63 1.34 20.18
C PRO A 261 -15.99 1.09 20.85
N PHE A 262 -15.99 0.58 22.08
CA PHE A 262 -17.21 0.30 22.83
C PHE A 262 -17.84 1.55 23.48
N ARG A 263 -17.18 2.72 23.44
CA ARG A 263 -17.79 3.98 23.90
C ARG A 263 -18.97 4.43 23.05
N GLU A 264 -18.99 4.04 21.78
CA GLU A 264 -20.09 4.33 20.86
C GLU A 264 -21.27 3.37 20.99
N PHE A 265 -21.11 2.28 21.74
CA PHE A 265 -22.15 1.28 21.89
C PHE A 265 -23.24 1.79 22.81
N VAL A 266 -24.50 1.53 22.51
CA VAL A 266 -25.58 1.77 23.48
C VAL A 266 -25.58 0.68 24.55
N PRO A 267 -26.09 0.94 25.77
CA PRO A 267 -26.26 -0.12 26.76
C PRO A 267 -27.08 -1.31 26.20
N GLY A 268 -26.60 -2.52 26.44
CA GLY A 268 -27.12 -3.78 25.91
C GLY A 268 -26.55 -4.19 24.54
N GLU A 269 -25.90 -3.29 23.81
CA GLU A 269 -25.26 -3.60 22.53
C GLU A 269 -24.06 -4.53 22.71
N ARG A 270 -23.87 -5.43 21.75
CA ARG A 270 -22.92 -6.54 21.82
C ARG A 270 -21.77 -6.34 20.85
N GLY A 271 -20.59 -6.82 21.23
CA GLY A 271 -19.42 -6.84 20.38
C GLY A 271 -18.40 -7.88 20.83
N SER A 272 -17.28 -7.96 20.11
CA SER A 272 -16.16 -8.82 20.51
C SER A 272 -14.96 -7.98 20.91
N ASP A 273 -14.50 -8.16 22.14
CA ASP A 273 -13.32 -7.47 22.67
C ASP A 273 -12.13 -8.44 22.67
N ILE A 274 -11.00 -7.98 22.14
CA ILE A 274 -9.72 -8.67 22.23
C ILE A 274 -9.06 -8.22 23.53
N VAL A 275 -8.80 -9.14 24.45
CA VAL A 275 -8.30 -8.81 25.78
C VAL A 275 -7.11 -9.67 26.20
N LEU A 276 -6.34 -9.13 27.14
CA LEU A 276 -5.19 -9.76 27.76
C LEU A 276 -5.32 -9.69 29.29
N CYS A 277 -4.93 -10.77 29.97
CA CYS A 277 -4.79 -10.75 31.43
C CYS A 277 -3.59 -9.89 31.84
N LYS A 278 -3.76 -9.00 32.83
CA LYS A 278 -2.69 -8.13 33.34
C LYS A 278 -1.41 -8.87 33.73
N GLY A 279 -1.52 -10.08 34.28
CA GLY A 279 -0.37 -10.91 34.64
C GLY A 279 0.46 -11.43 33.46
N HIS A 280 -0.05 -11.31 32.24
CA HIS A 280 0.66 -11.64 31.00
C HIS A 280 1.08 -10.39 30.20
N ALA A 281 0.73 -9.19 30.68
CA ALA A 281 1.11 -7.95 30.02
C ALA A 281 2.56 -7.58 30.39
N PRO A 282 3.40 -7.15 29.44
CA PRO A 282 4.78 -6.76 29.69
C PRO A 282 4.93 -5.38 30.38
N ILE A 283 3.84 -4.83 30.93
CA ILE A 283 3.77 -3.49 31.52
C ILE A 283 3.43 -3.57 33.01
N GLU A 284 3.92 -2.61 33.80
CA GLU A 284 3.58 -2.50 35.22
C GLU A 284 2.11 -2.08 35.36
N THR A 285 1.29 -2.91 36.03
CA THR A 285 -0.19 -2.80 35.98
C THR A 285 -0.82 -2.14 37.21
N THR A 286 0.00 -1.48 38.03
CA THR A 286 -0.43 -0.79 39.27
C THR A 286 -1.25 0.47 38.98
N GLU A 287 -0.98 1.14 37.86
CA GLU A 287 -1.81 2.20 37.27
C GLU A 287 -1.96 1.89 35.77
N ILE A 288 -3.19 1.81 35.25
CA ILE A 288 -3.40 1.52 33.82
C ILE A 288 -3.49 2.84 33.06
N ASP A 289 -2.46 3.16 32.29
CA ASP A 289 -2.54 4.15 31.22
C ASP A 289 -2.66 3.40 29.88
N TYR A 290 -3.82 3.50 29.23
CA TYR A 290 -4.04 2.82 27.95
C TYR A 290 -3.20 3.38 26.80
N ARG A 291 -2.53 4.53 26.96
CA ARG A 291 -1.52 5.02 26.01
C ARG A 291 -0.30 4.10 25.98
N ASP A 292 0.11 3.59 27.13
CA ASP A 292 1.23 2.65 27.21
C ASP A 292 0.81 1.29 26.65
N VAL A 293 -0.40 0.83 26.95
CA VAL A 293 -0.98 -0.41 26.39
C VAL A 293 -1.01 -0.36 24.85
N ALA A 294 -1.63 0.69 24.28
CA ALA A 294 -1.82 0.83 22.84
C ALA A 294 -0.51 1.00 22.05
N THR A 295 0.61 1.31 22.72
CA THR A 295 1.92 1.49 22.08
C THR A 295 2.90 0.35 22.34
N THR A 296 2.65 -0.48 23.36
CA THR A 296 3.62 -1.49 23.84
C THR A 296 3.19 -2.92 23.51
N ILE A 297 1.89 -3.20 23.42
CA ILE A 297 1.36 -4.56 23.28
C ILE A 297 0.82 -4.73 21.87
N GLY A 298 1.28 -5.76 21.17
CA GLY A 298 0.84 -6.08 19.82
C GLY A 298 -0.38 -6.99 19.83
N GLU A 299 -1.19 -6.95 18.77
CA GLU A 299 -2.38 -7.80 18.63
C GLU A 299 -2.04 -9.31 18.53
N SER A 300 -0.76 -9.65 18.33
CA SER A 300 -0.22 -11.02 18.28
C SER A 300 0.12 -11.62 19.66
N ASP A 301 0.04 -10.86 20.74
CA ASP A 301 0.30 -11.37 22.09
C ASP A 301 -0.89 -12.19 22.59
N ASN A 302 -0.64 -13.36 23.21
CA ASN A 302 -1.63 -14.37 23.66
C ASN A 302 -2.94 -13.77 24.21
N CYS A 303 -3.90 -13.53 23.32
CA CYS A 303 -5.12 -12.81 23.61
C CYS A 303 -6.31 -13.75 23.73
N TYR A 304 -7.31 -13.32 24.47
CA TYR A 304 -8.63 -13.94 24.52
C TYR A 304 -9.61 -13.03 23.80
N VAL A 305 -10.47 -13.60 22.96
CA VAL A 305 -11.58 -12.87 22.37
C VAL A 305 -12.84 -13.18 23.17
N PHE A 306 -13.43 -12.16 23.81
CA PHE A 306 -14.69 -12.30 24.53
C PHE A 306 -15.84 -11.64 23.77
N HIS A 307 -16.98 -12.32 23.72
CA HIS A 307 -18.24 -11.68 23.38
C HIS A 307 -18.72 -10.88 24.59
N VAL A 308 -18.81 -9.57 24.42
CA VAL A 308 -19.15 -8.62 25.47
C VAL A 308 -20.42 -7.85 25.13
N TYR A 309 -21.06 -7.29 26.16
CA TYR A 309 -22.03 -6.22 26.01
C TYR A 309 -21.68 -5.05 26.93
N ARG A 310 -22.05 -3.84 26.51
CA ARG A 310 -21.94 -2.65 27.36
C ARG A 310 -23.13 -2.62 28.31
N ASP A 311 -22.89 -2.54 29.62
CA ASP A 311 -23.97 -2.35 30.60
C ASP A 311 -24.33 -0.86 30.81
N ASP A 312 -25.38 -0.60 31.57
CA ASP A 312 -25.87 0.75 31.86
C ASP A 312 -24.86 1.61 32.65
N ARG A 313 -23.84 0.99 33.26
CA ARG A 313 -22.79 1.67 34.02
C ARG A 313 -21.57 1.98 33.16
N GLY A 314 -21.59 1.64 31.86
CA GLY A 314 -20.45 1.81 30.98
C GLY A 314 -19.32 0.82 31.29
N GLN A 315 -19.69 -0.42 31.68
CA GLN A 315 -18.76 -1.52 31.85
C GLN A 315 -19.01 -2.57 30.78
N LEU A 316 -17.97 -3.30 30.39
CA LEU A 316 -18.08 -4.45 29.52
C LEU A 316 -18.23 -5.72 30.34
N ARG A 317 -19.24 -6.50 29.99
CA ARG A 317 -19.55 -7.79 30.61
C ARG A 317 -19.62 -8.88 29.57
N GLU A 318 -19.15 -10.07 29.93
CA GLU A 318 -19.21 -11.23 29.03
C GLU A 318 -20.67 -11.68 28.85
N VAL A 319 -21.05 -11.97 27.62
CA VAL A 319 -22.45 -12.17 27.21
C VAL A 319 -23.11 -13.39 27.89
N ASN A 320 -22.38 -14.48 28.11
CA ASN A 320 -22.97 -15.73 28.61
C ASN A 320 -23.06 -15.80 30.15
N SER A 321 -22.06 -15.25 30.83
CA SER A 321 -21.87 -15.36 32.27
C SER A 321 -22.19 -14.07 33.01
N GLY A 322 -22.22 -12.93 32.32
CA GLY A 322 -22.38 -11.61 32.93
C GLY A 322 -21.16 -11.15 33.74
N LEU A 323 -20.04 -11.89 33.65
CA LEU A 323 -18.80 -11.55 34.35
C LEU A 323 -18.28 -10.20 33.87
N PHE A 324 -17.80 -9.40 34.82
CA PHE A 324 -17.13 -8.15 34.53
C PHE A 324 -15.82 -8.43 33.78
N ILE A 325 -15.62 -7.75 32.65
CA ILE A 325 -14.40 -7.82 31.85
C ILE A 325 -13.53 -6.60 32.15
N ARG A 326 -14.06 -5.40 31.90
CA ARG A 326 -13.36 -4.13 32.12
C ARG A 326 -14.30 -2.93 32.11
N ARG A 327 -13.80 -1.79 32.57
CA ARG A 327 -14.42 -0.48 32.33
C ARG A 327 -14.13 0.03 30.92
N LEU A 328 -14.98 0.93 30.43
CA LEU A 328 -14.69 1.73 29.25
C LEU A 328 -13.55 2.72 29.53
N ILE A 329 -12.82 3.11 28.49
CA ILE A 329 -11.63 3.97 28.59
C ILE A 329 -11.90 5.31 27.88
N ASP A 330 -11.58 6.43 28.54
CA ASP A 330 -11.73 7.77 27.96
C ASP A 330 -10.59 8.15 27.00
N GLU A 331 -10.65 9.38 26.48
CA GLU A 331 -9.69 9.90 25.48
C GLU A 331 -8.29 10.11 26.05
N ASP A 332 -8.17 10.25 27.37
CA ASP A 332 -6.90 10.42 28.08
C ASP A 332 -6.30 9.07 28.50
N GLY A 333 -6.97 7.95 28.17
CA GLY A 333 -6.53 6.60 28.48
C GLY A 333 -6.91 6.13 29.89
N GLN A 334 -7.85 6.81 30.55
CA GLN A 334 -8.27 6.51 31.91
C GLN A 334 -9.56 5.69 31.95
N PRO A 335 -9.68 4.74 32.90
CA PRO A 335 -10.94 4.01 33.10
C PRO A 335 -12.08 4.92 33.56
N ILE A 336 -13.23 4.80 32.88
CA ILE A 336 -14.46 5.55 33.20
C ILE A 336 -15.21 4.83 34.32
N GLY A 337 -15.57 5.58 35.36
CA GLY A 337 -16.38 5.08 36.46
C GLY A 337 -15.62 4.21 37.47
N THR A 338 -16.37 3.65 38.43
CA THR A 338 -15.80 2.88 39.54
C THR A 338 -15.73 1.39 39.21
N LEU A 339 -14.64 0.75 39.63
CA LEU A 339 -14.53 -0.70 39.63
C LEU A 339 -15.61 -1.32 40.54
N PRO A 340 -16.27 -2.43 40.17
CA PRO A 340 -17.18 -3.13 41.07
C PRO A 340 -16.49 -3.57 42.37
N ASP A 341 -17.14 -3.41 43.51
CA ASP A 341 -16.56 -3.65 44.84
C ASP A 341 -16.07 -5.10 45.05
N ASP A 342 -16.65 -6.06 44.32
CA ASP A 342 -16.34 -7.48 44.38
C ASP A 342 -15.22 -7.90 43.40
N VAL A 343 -14.72 -6.98 42.57
CA VAL A 343 -13.70 -7.24 41.57
C VAL A 343 -12.38 -6.58 42.01
N PRO A 344 -11.34 -7.36 42.35
CA PRO A 344 -10.01 -6.81 42.58
C PRO A 344 -9.40 -6.29 41.27
N LEU A 345 -8.56 -5.25 41.36
CA LEU A 345 -8.02 -4.53 40.19
C LEU A 345 -7.25 -5.46 39.23
N GLU A 346 -6.58 -6.48 39.76
CA GLU A 346 -5.78 -7.44 38.99
C GLU A 346 -6.64 -8.33 38.08
N ARG A 347 -7.95 -8.40 38.32
CA ARG A 347 -8.91 -9.16 37.50
C ARG A 347 -9.57 -8.35 36.38
N GLU A 348 -9.39 -7.03 36.36
CA GLU A 348 -9.80 -6.22 35.21
C GLU A 348 -8.89 -6.54 34.02
N LEU A 349 -9.47 -6.99 32.91
CA LEU A 349 -8.72 -7.35 31.71
C LEU A 349 -8.32 -6.09 30.92
N LEU A 350 -7.16 -6.15 30.26
CA LEU A 350 -6.70 -5.09 29.37
C LEU A 350 -7.26 -5.34 27.97
N SER A 351 -7.86 -4.35 27.35
CA SER A 351 -8.32 -4.47 25.96
C SER A 351 -7.23 -4.06 24.98
N LEU A 352 -6.99 -4.93 24.01
CA LEU A 352 -6.17 -4.66 22.82
C LEU A 352 -7.00 -4.00 21.72
N SER A 353 -8.33 -3.93 21.90
CA SER A 353 -9.23 -3.20 21.00
C SER A 353 -9.22 -1.68 21.28
N VAL A 354 -8.71 -1.27 22.43
CA VAL A 354 -8.48 0.15 22.78
C VAL A 354 -7.16 0.58 22.17
N ASN A 355 -7.20 1.56 21.25
CA ASN A 355 -6.02 2.00 20.49
C ASN A 355 -5.97 3.53 20.39
N THR A 356 -4.88 4.08 19.86
CA THR A 356 -4.77 5.51 19.55
C THR A 356 -5.66 5.89 18.36
N ALA A 357 -6.05 7.16 18.27
CA ALA A 357 -6.83 7.69 17.15
C ALA A 357 -6.04 7.84 15.83
N VAL A 358 -4.84 7.26 15.72
CA VAL A 358 -4.01 7.33 14.51
C VAL A 358 -4.66 6.53 13.38
N GLU A 359 -4.99 5.25 13.64
CA GLU A 359 -5.64 4.32 12.71
C GLU A 359 -6.54 3.33 13.48
N PRO A 360 -7.60 3.77 14.17
CA PRO A 360 -8.47 2.85 14.90
C PRO A 360 -9.34 2.08 13.91
N PHE A 361 -9.57 0.79 14.18
CA PHE A 361 -10.65 0.08 13.51
C PHE A 361 -12.00 0.74 13.86
N PRO A 362 -12.91 0.88 12.89
CA PRO A 362 -14.21 1.49 13.15
C PRO A 362 -15.03 0.62 14.13
N PRO A 363 -15.87 1.21 15.00
CA PRO A 363 -16.66 0.47 15.98
C PRO A 363 -17.52 -0.65 15.38
N GLU A 364 -17.98 -0.48 14.14
CA GLU A 364 -18.75 -1.46 13.39
C GLU A 364 -18.02 -2.80 13.22
N MET A 365 -16.68 -2.80 13.16
CA MET A 365 -15.90 -4.04 13.04
C MET A 365 -15.91 -4.87 14.33
N TYR A 366 -16.19 -4.24 15.47
CA TYR A 366 -16.32 -4.90 16.77
C TYR A 366 -17.76 -5.29 17.11
N ARG A 367 -18.77 -4.67 16.47
CA ARG A 367 -20.19 -4.95 16.71
C ARG A 367 -20.56 -6.39 16.34
N MET A 368 -21.49 -6.95 17.10
CA MET A 368 -22.10 -8.26 16.84
C MET A 368 -23.59 -8.10 16.58
N GLU A 369 -24.08 -8.68 15.49
CA GLU A 369 -25.51 -8.73 15.19
C GLU A 369 -26.26 -9.66 16.16
N SER A 370 -25.61 -10.76 16.58
CA SER A 370 -26.15 -11.68 17.58
C SER A 370 -25.03 -12.40 18.35
N ALA A 371 -25.35 -13.05 19.47
CA ALA A 371 -24.36 -13.82 20.22
C ALA A 371 -23.81 -15.04 19.44
N ALA A 372 -24.54 -15.50 18.42
CA ALA A 372 -24.15 -16.62 17.57
C ALA A 372 -23.28 -16.18 16.37
N GLU A 373 -23.18 -14.87 16.13
CA GLU A 373 -22.43 -14.31 15.01
C GLU A 373 -21.28 -13.44 15.53
N PRO A 374 -20.03 -13.92 15.48
CA PRO A 374 -18.89 -13.14 15.92
C PRO A 374 -18.70 -11.90 15.04
N SER A 375 -18.15 -10.85 15.63
CA SER A 375 -17.79 -9.61 14.92
C SER A 375 -16.74 -9.87 13.84
N VAL A 376 -16.51 -8.88 12.97
CA VAL A 376 -15.45 -8.97 11.95
C VAL A 376 -14.08 -9.15 12.61
N ILE A 377 -13.83 -8.41 13.70
CA ILE A 377 -12.59 -8.52 14.47
C ILE A 377 -12.43 -9.93 15.06
N ALA A 378 -13.47 -10.49 15.67
CA ALA A 378 -13.38 -11.84 16.22
C ALA A 378 -13.01 -12.89 15.16
N LYS A 379 -13.55 -12.78 13.95
CA LYS A 379 -13.21 -13.67 12.83
C LYS A 379 -11.75 -13.52 12.37
N LEU A 380 -11.23 -12.29 12.37
CA LEU A 380 -9.83 -12.01 11.99
C LEU A 380 -8.84 -12.60 13.00
N PHE A 381 -9.19 -12.58 14.29
CA PHE A 381 -8.33 -13.07 15.39
C PHE A 381 -8.64 -14.50 15.83
N GLY A 382 -9.33 -15.28 15.00
CA GLY A 382 -9.37 -16.74 15.11
C GLY A 382 -10.47 -17.34 15.98
N LEU A 383 -11.64 -16.71 16.06
CA LEU A 383 -12.90 -17.38 16.46
C LEU A 383 -13.67 -17.97 15.29
#